data_AF-A0A5J4WNZ9-F1
#
_entry.id   AF-A0A5J4WNZ9-F1
#
_cell.length_a   1.000
_cell.length_b   1.000
_cell.length_c   1.000
_cell.angle_alpha   90.00
_cell.angle_beta   90.00
_cell.angle_gamma   90.00
#
_symmetry.space_group_name_H-M   'P 1'
#
loop_
_entity.id
_entity.type
_entity.pdbx_description
1 polymer ?
#
loop_
_entity_poly.entity_id
_entity_poly.type
_entity_poly.pdbx_seq_one_letter_code
_entity_poly.pdbx_strand_id
1 'polypeptide(L)'
;DFGLSREMNEDYYQTIAGTKVYMAPEVHLLKRMDKSSDIFSLGVIIFQLITGHHPYEADSEEAMIDKIKKNQVLQVPDWNQNHRPTTKMILSHDTVLMYLRLFKSPEQQQQEKIDLFNERNRLQDELNRTQTELNRESQEKERAQVELIRERTEKDQEKRRADSAQVELNRANTQIDRLQVELDREIQEKDQEKQRANNTEELTRIFQSQVETTQSEVTRLSSEVARLNQELQRRETVPSTLLAQVQQIPVPNPKPKQTLLQITSSPQATPVEEEKKSEIKDDKETKGESKDKDKEEVKDDDEDISGNVDNVSKKSVVKKVDQFPPGRIEVKILSLKRNDGKDKGTSNAFAQILYAGEEKNTRDDGIGETYEFNFLGGEQGGDKTIKVQMWDIVDDDDEEDEQIGSIGVSIKEFLNNRSTKTVQFIGSGNLYGENVGSLELEVEYIPDD
;
A
#
# COMPACT_ATOMS: atom_id res chain seq x y z
N ASP A 1 -39.22 -38.15 -32.87
CA ASP A 1 -39.05 -39.61 -32.87
C ASP A 1 -40.40 -40.25 -33.17
N PHE A 2 -40.42 -41.39 -33.85
CA PHE A 2 -41.61 -42.21 -34.10
C PHE A 2 -41.40 -43.68 -33.72
N GLY A 3 -40.26 -44.08 -33.14
CA GLY A 3 -39.93 -45.48 -32.83
C GLY A 3 -40.84 -46.14 -31.79
N LEU A 4 -41.58 -45.35 -31.01
CA LEU A 4 -42.61 -45.82 -30.06
C LEU A 4 -44.04 -45.74 -30.61
N SER A 5 -44.24 -45.23 -31.84
CA SER A 5 -45.56 -45.06 -32.44
C SER A 5 -46.23 -46.41 -32.73
N ARG A 6 -47.53 -46.52 -32.43
CA ARG A 6 -48.35 -47.73 -32.61
C ARG A 6 -49.77 -47.37 -33.04
N GLU A 7 -50.39 -48.24 -33.83
CA GLU A 7 -51.82 -48.17 -34.12
C GLU A 7 -52.63 -48.40 -32.83
N MET A 8 -53.65 -47.58 -32.59
CA MET A 8 -54.50 -47.70 -31.40
C MET A 8 -55.61 -48.72 -31.65
N ASN A 9 -55.47 -49.91 -31.07
CA ASN A 9 -56.56 -50.87 -30.89
C ASN A 9 -57.29 -50.58 -29.57
N GLU A 10 -58.62 -50.77 -29.55
CA GLU A 10 -59.49 -50.27 -28.47
C GLU A 10 -59.14 -50.84 -27.07
N ASP A 11 -58.60 -52.05 -27.01
CA ASP A 11 -58.23 -52.75 -25.76
C ASP A 11 -56.76 -52.62 -25.34
N TYR A 12 -55.88 -52.00 -26.15
CA TYR A 12 -54.42 -52.10 -25.96
C TYR A 12 -53.77 -50.81 -25.45
N TYR A 13 -53.68 -50.67 -24.13
CA TYR A 13 -52.96 -49.58 -23.46
C TYR A 13 -51.45 -49.64 -23.73
N GLN A 14 -50.82 -48.48 -23.95
CA GLN A 14 -49.39 -48.40 -24.24
C GLN A 14 -48.53 -48.53 -22.97
N THR A 15 -47.39 -49.21 -23.09
CA THR A 15 -46.35 -49.22 -22.05
C THR A 15 -45.81 -47.80 -21.86
N ILE A 16 -45.79 -47.31 -20.62
CA ILE A 16 -45.36 -45.94 -20.30
C ILE A 16 -43.86 -45.80 -20.52
N ALA A 17 -43.48 -45.19 -21.62
CA ALA A 17 -42.12 -44.84 -22.00
C ALA A 17 -42.08 -43.41 -22.54
N GLY A 18 -40.99 -42.68 -22.26
CA GLY A 18 -40.84 -41.25 -22.58
C GLY A 18 -40.65 -40.38 -21.34
N THR A 19 -40.39 -39.09 -21.56
CA THR A 19 -40.04 -38.13 -20.50
C THR A 19 -41.27 -37.72 -19.68
N LYS A 20 -41.30 -38.10 -18.39
CA LYS A 20 -42.54 -38.10 -17.57
C LYS A 20 -43.21 -36.73 -17.41
N VAL A 21 -42.43 -35.64 -17.41
CA VAL A 21 -42.95 -34.27 -17.20
C VAL A 21 -43.77 -33.72 -18.38
N TYR A 22 -43.64 -34.31 -19.57
CA TYR A 22 -44.47 -33.94 -20.73
C TYR A 22 -45.75 -34.79 -20.82
N MET A 23 -45.84 -35.89 -20.08
CA MET A 23 -46.99 -36.80 -20.11
C MET A 23 -48.22 -36.18 -19.44
N ALA A 24 -49.37 -36.37 -20.08
CA ALA A 24 -50.66 -35.87 -19.65
C ALA A 24 -51.16 -36.49 -18.32
N PRO A 25 -52.03 -35.79 -17.56
CA PRO A 25 -52.48 -36.26 -16.24
C PRO A 25 -53.18 -37.62 -16.27
N GLU A 26 -53.88 -37.97 -17.36
CA GLU A 26 -54.50 -39.29 -17.54
C GLU A 26 -53.48 -40.43 -17.73
N VAL A 27 -52.30 -40.15 -18.31
CA VAL A 27 -51.19 -41.12 -18.37
C VAL A 27 -50.64 -41.37 -16.97
N HIS A 28 -50.56 -40.33 -16.14
CA HIS A 28 -50.11 -40.44 -14.74
C HIS A 28 -51.13 -41.15 -13.84
N LEU A 29 -52.42 -40.81 -13.97
CA LEU A 29 -53.50 -41.27 -13.08
C LEU A 29 -54.12 -42.60 -13.51
N LEU A 30 -54.40 -42.77 -14.81
CA LEU A 30 -55.16 -43.89 -15.35
C LEU A 30 -54.29 -44.90 -16.11
N LYS A 31 -52.99 -44.60 -16.28
CA LYS A 31 -52.04 -45.42 -17.07
C LYS A 31 -52.50 -45.65 -18.51
N ARG A 32 -53.27 -44.69 -19.03
CA ARG A 32 -53.85 -44.65 -20.37
C ARG A 32 -53.29 -43.45 -21.12
N MET A 33 -52.89 -43.67 -22.37
CA MET A 33 -52.56 -42.62 -23.33
C MET A 33 -53.57 -42.64 -24.46
N ASP A 34 -53.92 -41.46 -24.99
CA ASP A 34 -54.76 -41.31 -26.19
C ASP A 34 -54.29 -40.12 -27.05
N LYS A 35 -55.07 -39.76 -28.08
CA LYS A 35 -54.78 -38.59 -28.94
C LYS A 35 -54.82 -37.24 -28.19
N SER A 36 -55.51 -37.19 -27.04
CA SER A 36 -55.58 -36.01 -26.18
C SER A 36 -54.27 -35.83 -25.41
N SER A 37 -53.63 -36.93 -25.01
CA SER A 37 -52.31 -36.93 -24.36
C SER A 37 -51.19 -36.35 -25.26
N ASP A 38 -51.25 -36.60 -26.58
CA ASP A 38 -50.34 -35.98 -27.55
C ASP A 38 -50.56 -34.46 -27.65
N ILE A 39 -51.82 -34.01 -27.62
CA ILE A 39 -52.20 -32.59 -27.67
C ILE A 39 -51.76 -31.87 -26.39
N PHE A 40 -51.86 -32.52 -25.23
CA PHE A 40 -51.29 -32.01 -23.96
C PHE A 40 -49.77 -31.84 -24.07
N SER A 41 -49.07 -32.87 -24.55
CA SER A 41 -47.61 -32.87 -24.72
C SER A 41 -47.14 -31.74 -25.65
N LEU A 42 -47.86 -31.53 -26.76
CA LEU A 42 -47.65 -30.40 -27.67
C LEU A 42 -47.91 -29.05 -27.00
N GLY A 43 -48.97 -28.93 -26.19
CA GLY A 43 -49.28 -27.73 -25.41
C GLY A 43 -48.17 -27.35 -24.42
N VAL A 44 -47.57 -28.35 -23.76
CA VAL A 44 -46.42 -28.18 -22.86
C VAL A 44 -45.21 -27.59 -23.62
N ILE A 45 -44.88 -28.18 -24.78
CA ILE A 45 -43.78 -27.71 -25.63
C ILE A 45 -44.05 -26.28 -26.14
N ILE A 46 -45.27 -25.97 -26.56
CA ILE A 46 -45.64 -24.62 -27.02
C ILE A 46 -45.52 -23.59 -25.89
N PHE A 47 -45.95 -23.90 -24.67
CA PHE A 47 -45.79 -23.01 -23.52
C PHE A 47 -44.31 -22.72 -23.27
N GLN A 48 -43.47 -23.76 -23.26
CA GLN A 48 -42.03 -23.65 -22.99
C GLN A 48 -41.28 -22.89 -24.09
N LEU A 49 -41.65 -23.06 -25.36
CA LEU A 49 -41.05 -22.32 -26.49
C LEU A 49 -41.32 -20.81 -26.48
N ILE A 50 -42.36 -20.33 -25.78
CA ILE A 50 -42.71 -18.90 -25.73
C ILE A 50 -42.35 -18.27 -24.37
N THR A 51 -42.40 -19.03 -23.27
CA THR A 51 -42.02 -18.55 -21.92
C THR A 51 -40.55 -18.78 -21.54
N GLY A 52 -39.89 -19.79 -22.14
CA GLY A 52 -38.61 -20.33 -21.69
C GLY A 52 -38.72 -21.35 -20.55
N HIS A 53 -39.89 -21.48 -19.90
CA HIS A 53 -40.10 -22.25 -18.67
C HIS A 53 -41.08 -23.41 -18.89
N HIS A 54 -40.92 -24.50 -18.14
CA HIS A 54 -41.86 -25.61 -18.21
C HIS A 54 -43.18 -25.23 -17.48
N PRO A 55 -44.39 -25.44 -18.06
CA PRO A 55 -45.65 -24.99 -17.45
C PRO A 55 -45.95 -25.53 -16.06
N TYR A 56 -45.29 -26.62 -15.65
CA TYR A 56 -45.43 -27.25 -14.34
C TYR A 56 -44.11 -27.29 -13.55
N GLU A 57 -43.13 -26.45 -13.89
CA GLU A 57 -41.78 -26.41 -13.30
C GLU A 57 -41.79 -26.43 -11.76
N ALA A 58 -40.93 -27.27 -11.17
CA ALA A 58 -40.77 -27.48 -9.73
C ALA A 58 -39.43 -28.17 -9.43
N ASP A 59 -39.05 -28.20 -8.16
CA ASP A 59 -37.70 -28.62 -7.71
C ASP A 59 -37.40 -30.13 -7.86
N SER A 60 -38.38 -30.96 -8.23
CA SER A 60 -38.20 -32.38 -8.54
C SER A 60 -39.19 -32.87 -9.62
N GLU A 61 -38.89 -34.01 -10.26
CA GLU A 61 -39.78 -34.63 -11.25
C GLU A 61 -41.14 -35.00 -10.61
N GLU A 62 -41.13 -35.54 -9.39
CA GLU A 62 -42.33 -35.90 -8.63
C GLU A 62 -43.19 -34.65 -8.36
N ALA A 63 -42.57 -33.53 -8.00
CA ALA A 63 -43.26 -32.27 -7.76
C ALA A 63 -43.89 -31.70 -9.05
N MET A 64 -43.20 -31.82 -10.20
CA MET A 64 -43.77 -31.45 -11.51
C MET A 64 -44.94 -32.38 -11.89
N ILE A 65 -44.78 -33.70 -11.71
CA ILE A 65 -45.83 -34.70 -11.95
C ILE A 65 -47.06 -34.44 -11.06
N ASP A 66 -46.86 -34.03 -9.81
CA ASP A 66 -47.97 -33.68 -8.92
C ASP A 66 -48.64 -32.35 -9.28
N LYS A 67 -47.90 -31.36 -9.80
CA LYS A 67 -48.50 -30.16 -10.42
C LYS A 67 -49.32 -30.50 -11.66
N ILE A 68 -48.85 -31.42 -12.51
CA ILE A 68 -49.58 -31.92 -13.69
C ILE A 68 -50.91 -32.58 -13.26
N LYS A 69 -50.88 -33.54 -12.32
CA LYS A 69 -52.11 -34.20 -11.79
C LYS A 69 -53.12 -33.19 -11.20
N LYS A 70 -52.63 -32.10 -10.62
CA LYS A 70 -53.44 -31.05 -9.96
C LYS A 70 -53.78 -29.87 -10.89
N ASN A 71 -53.37 -29.94 -12.16
CA ASN A 71 -53.50 -28.86 -13.16
C ASN A 71 -52.98 -27.49 -12.68
N GLN A 72 -51.86 -27.49 -11.94
CA GLN A 72 -51.23 -26.29 -11.38
C GLN A 72 -50.25 -25.66 -12.38
N VAL A 73 -50.81 -25.09 -13.45
CA VAL A 73 -50.06 -24.42 -14.52
C VAL A 73 -49.51 -23.07 -14.02
N LEU A 74 -48.24 -22.78 -14.34
CA LEU A 74 -47.65 -21.44 -14.17
C LEU A 74 -48.40 -20.43 -15.04
N GLN A 75 -48.71 -19.26 -14.48
CA GLN A 75 -49.33 -18.19 -15.26
C GLN A 75 -48.33 -17.67 -16.31
N VAL A 76 -48.80 -17.53 -17.55
CA VAL A 76 -48.04 -16.90 -18.62
C VAL A 76 -47.73 -15.44 -18.20
N PRO A 77 -46.48 -14.96 -18.29
CA PRO A 77 -46.16 -13.56 -18.01
C PRO A 77 -46.96 -12.60 -18.90
N ASP A 78 -47.28 -11.41 -18.40
CA ASP A 78 -48.09 -10.43 -19.14
C ASP A 78 -47.29 -9.87 -20.35
N TRP A 79 -47.43 -10.54 -21.49
CA TRP A 79 -46.69 -10.26 -22.71
C TRP A 79 -47.22 -9.00 -23.42
N ASN A 80 -46.68 -7.84 -23.03
CA ASN A 80 -46.60 -6.70 -23.93
C ASN A 80 -46.01 -7.17 -25.27
N GLN A 81 -46.78 -6.95 -26.35
CA GLN A 81 -46.57 -7.53 -27.69
C GLN A 81 -45.16 -7.29 -28.26
N ASN A 82 -44.45 -6.28 -27.77
CA ASN A 82 -43.08 -5.93 -28.17
C ASN A 82 -41.99 -6.91 -27.70
N HIS A 83 -42.28 -7.85 -26.78
CA HIS A 83 -41.29 -8.75 -26.18
C HIS A 83 -41.37 -10.21 -26.66
N ARG A 84 -42.18 -10.53 -27.67
CA ARG A 84 -42.26 -11.91 -28.18
C ARG A 84 -40.91 -12.35 -28.78
N PRO A 85 -40.31 -13.48 -28.35
CA PRO A 85 -39.05 -13.94 -28.93
C PRO A 85 -39.22 -14.22 -30.43
N THR A 86 -38.29 -13.70 -31.23
CA THR A 86 -38.35 -13.86 -32.69
C THR A 86 -38.00 -15.29 -33.10
N THR A 87 -38.45 -15.73 -34.27
CA THR A 87 -38.11 -17.06 -34.81
C THR A 87 -36.60 -17.28 -34.88
N LYS A 88 -35.80 -16.23 -35.12
CA LYS A 88 -34.34 -16.31 -35.05
C LYS A 88 -33.87 -16.65 -33.64
N MET A 89 -34.31 -15.92 -32.61
CA MET A 89 -33.93 -16.18 -31.21
C MET A 89 -34.31 -17.59 -30.75
N ILE A 90 -35.48 -18.09 -31.15
CA ILE A 90 -35.92 -19.47 -30.83
C ILE A 90 -35.01 -20.50 -31.53
N LEU A 91 -34.67 -20.28 -32.80
CA LEU A 91 -33.75 -21.16 -33.55
C LEU A 91 -32.28 -21.04 -33.11
N SER A 92 -31.90 -19.96 -32.42
CA SER A 92 -30.58 -19.73 -31.84
C SER A 92 -30.36 -20.39 -30.46
N HIS A 93 -31.40 -20.97 -29.85
CA HIS A 93 -31.28 -21.58 -28.53
C HIS A 93 -30.57 -22.94 -28.62
N ASP A 94 -29.63 -23.21 -27.71
CA ASP A 94 -28.71 -24.36 -27.75
C ASP A 94 -29.42 -25.72 -27.86
N THR A 95 -30.57 -25.87 -27.21
CA THR A 95 -31.42 -27.07 -27.29
C THR A 95 -31.92 -27.30 -28.72
N VAL A 96 -32.40 -26.24 -29.38
CA VAL A 96 -32.89 -26.26 -30.76
C VAL A 96 -31.72 -26.46 -31.73
N LEU A 97 -30.59 -25.79 -31.51
CA LEU A 97 -29.36 -25.99 -32.30
C LEU A 97 -28.81 -27.42 -32.18
N MET A 98 -28.86 -28.03 -30.99
CA MET A 98 -28.46 -29.43 -30.77
C MET A 98 -29.35 -30.37 -31.58
N TYR A 99 -30.69 -30.24 -31.48
CA TYR A 99 -31.60 -31.06 -32.27
C TYR A 99 -31.43 -30.83 -33.77
N LEU A 100 -31.26 -29.59 -34.23
CA LEU A 100 -30.98 -29.30 -35.65
C LEU A 100 -29.66 -29.91 -36.12
N ARG A 101 -28.62 -29.94 -35.27
CA ARG A 101 -27.33 -30.59 -35.58
C ARG A 101 -27.47 -32.12 -35.71
N LEU A 102 -28.36 -32.76 -34.93
CA LEU A 102 -28.66 -34.19 -35.07
C LEU A 102 -29.35 -34.56 -36.40
N PHE A 103 -30.00 -33.61 -37.08
CA PHE A 103 -30.63 -33.81 -38.39
C PHE A 103 -29.72 -33.39 -39.59
N LYS A 104 -28.50 -32.90 -39.35
CA LYS A 104 -27.50 -32.65 -40.42
C LYS A 104 -26.90 -33.95 -40.94
N SER A 105 -26.38 -33.95 -42.17
CA SER A 105 -25.62 -35.12 -42.67
C SER A 105 -24.28 -35.26 -41.93
N PRO A 106 -23.69 -36.48 -41.86
CA PRO A 106 -22.38 -36.68 -41.23
C PRO A 106 -21.27 -35.80 -41.84
N GLU A 107 -21.33 -35.57 -43.16
CA GLU A 107 -20.40 -34.71 -43.89
C GLU A 107 -20.51 -33.24 -43.43
N GLN A 108 -21.73 -32.74 -43.23
CA GLN A 108 -21.97 -31.39 -42.71
C GLN A 108 -21.51 -31.25 -41.25
N GLN A 109 -21.70 -32.27 -40.42
CA GLN A 109 -21.20 -32.31 -39.04
C GLN A 109 -19.66 -32.34 -39.00
N GLN A 110 -19.01 -33.08 -39.90
CA GLN A 110 -17.56 -33.12 -40.02
C GLN A 110 -16.99 -31.77 -40.48
N GLN A 111 -17.58 -31.14 -41.49
CA GLN A 111 -17.15 -29.81 -41.95
C GLN A 111 -17.32 -28.75 -40.85
N GLU A 112 -18.48 -28.71 -40.18
CA GLU A 112 -18.74 -27.81 -39.06
C GLU A 112 -17.72 -28.01 -37.91
N LYS A 113 -17.32 -29.25 -37.62
CA LYS A 113 -16.27 -29.55 -36.64
C LYS A 113 -14.87 -29.08 -37.08
N ILE A 114 -14.55 -29.19 -38.37
CA ILE A 114 -13.29 -28.69 -38.94
C ILE A 114 -13.26 -27.15 -38.88
N ASP A 115 -14.35 -26.49 -39.24
CA ASP A 115 -14.47 -25.03 -39.23
C ASP A 115 -14.34 -24.47 -37.81
N LEU A 116 -15.05 -25.07 -36.83
CA LEU A 116 -14.92 -24.73 -35.40
C LEU A 116 -13.51 -24.99 -34.85
N PHE A 117 -12.84 -26.06 -35.28
CA PHE A 117 -11.44 -26.34 -34.89
C PHE A 117 -10.49 -25.27 -35.44
N ASN A 118 -10.67 -24.86 -36.70
CA ASN A 118 -9.88 -23.81 -37.33
C ASN A 118 -10.14 -22.44 -36.67
N GLU A 119 -11.38 -22.13 -36.31
CA GLU A 119 -11.76 -20.90 -35.61
C GLU A 119 -11.18 -20.86 -34.20
N ARG A 120 -11.31 -21.95 -33.41
CA ARG A 120 -10.67 -22.10 -32.10
C ARG A 120 -9.16 -21.87 -32.17
N ASN A 121 -8.48 -22.44 -33.17
CA ASN A 121 -7.02 -22.29 -33.31
C ASN A 121 -6.64 -20.84 -33.64
N ARG A 122 -7.42 -20.12 -34.46
CA ARG A 122 -7.21 -18.68 -34.73
C ARG A 122 -7.39 -17.83 -33.46
N LEU A 123 -8.43 -18.10 -32.68
CA LEU A 123 -8.68 -17.41 -31.42
C LEU A 123 -7.57 -17.68 -30.39
N GLN A 124 -7.02 -18.90 -30.38
CA GLN A 124 -5.85 -19.23 -29.55
C GLN A 124 -4.60 -18.47 -30.01
N ASP A 125 -4.33 -18.40 -31.32
CA ASP A 125 -3.21 -17.62 -31.88
C ASP A 125 -3.35 -16.12 -31.59
N GLU A 126 -4.57 -15.58 -31.60
CA GLU A 126 -4.87 -14.18 -31.29
C GLU A 126 -4.68 -13.90 -29.78
N LEU A 127 -5.25 -14.74 -28.91
CA LEU A 127 -5.04 -14.68 -27.45
C LEU A 127 -3.55 -14.75 -27.08
N ASN A 128 -2.79 -15.66 -27.71
CA ASN A 128 -1.35 -15.79 -27.51
C ASN A 128 -0.59 -14.50 -27.91
N ARG A 129 -1.01 -13.80 -28.97
CA ARG A 129 -0.41 -12.51 -29.37
C ARG A 129 -0.73 -11.42 -28.35
N THR A 130 -1.99 -11.24 -27.98
CA THR A 130 -2.39 -10.24 -26.98
C THR A 130 -1.68 -10.47 -25.64
N GLN A 131 -1.48 -11.74 -25.23
CA GLN A 131 -0.71 -12.05 -24.03
C GLN A 131 0.77 -11.70 -24.17
N THR A 132 1.41 -11.94 -25.32
CA THR A 132 2.81 -11.54 -25.52
C THR A 132 2.98 -10.02 -25.60
N GLU A 133 2.02 -9.29 -26.18
CA GLU A 133 1.97 -7.83 -26.20
C GLU A 133 1.78 -7.23 -24.79
N LEU A 134 0.85 -7.77 -24.00
CA LEU A 134 0.62 -7.37 -22.61
C LEU A 134 1.85 -7.62 -21.73
N ASN A 135 2.50 -8.78 -21.88
CA ASN A 135 3.73 -9.12 -21.17
C ASN A 135 4.87 -8.15 -21.57
N ARG A 136 4.96 -7.76 -22.84
CA ARG A 136 5.95 -6.80 -23.36
C ARG A 136 5.74 -5.40 -22.76
N GLU A 137 4.49 -4.92 -22.72
CA GLU A 137 4.14 -3.66 -22.06
C GLU A 137 4.45 -3.67 -20.56
N SER A 138 4.18 -4.79 -19.88
CA SER A 138 4.46 -4.93 -18.44
C SER A 138 5.96 -4.77 -18.16
N GLN A 139 6.82 -5.42 -18.95
CA GLN A 139 8.27 -5.27 -18.83
C GLN A 139 8.77 -3.85 -19.18
N GLU A 140 8.13 -3.15 -20.11
CA GLU A 140 8.47 -1.76 -20.42
C GLU A 140 8.09 -0.80 -19.28
N LYS A 141 6.92 -1.02 -18.66
CA LYS A 141 6.46 -0.26 -17.48
C LYS A 141 7.35 -0.49 -16.26
N GLU A 142 7.74 -1.74 -16.00
CA GLU A 142 8.67 -2.11 -14.93
C GLU A 142 10.05 -1.44 -15.11
N ARG A 143 10.63 -1.52 -16.32
CA ARG A 143 11.92 -0.87 -16.64
C ARG A 143 11.85 0.65 -16.46
N ALA A 144 10.77 1.28 -16.92
CA ALA A 144 10.56 2.72 -16.74
C ALA A 144 10.43 3.10 -15.27
N GLN A 145 9.76 2.27 -14.46
CA GLN A 145 9.62 2.49 -13.01
C GLN A 145 10.97 2.35 -12.27
N VAL A 146 11.80 1.37 -12.65
CA VAL A 146 13.17 1.22 -12.09
C VAL A 146 14.04 2.43 -12.41
N GLU A 147 14.03 2.92 -13.65
CA GLU A 147 14.84 4.09 -14.03
C GLU A 147 14.31 5.39 -13.38
N LEU A 148 12.99 5.53 -13.19
CA LEU A 148 12.40 6.65 -12.44
C LEU A 148 12.82 6.64 -10.96
N ILE A 149 12.83 5.47 -10.32
CA ILE A 149 13.33 5.30 -8.94
C ILE A 149 14.81 5.69 -8.88
N ARG A 150 15.61 5.22 -9.84
CA ARG A 150 17.03 5.53 -9.94
C ARG A 150 17.27 7.04 -10.07
N GLU A 151 16.64 7.71 -11.04
CA GLU A 151 16.79 9.16 -11.26
C GLU A 151 16.41 9.95 -10.00
N ARG A 152 15.36 9.53 -9.30
CA ARG A 152 14.97 10.11 -8.00
C ARG A 152 16.05 9.93 -6.94
N THR A 153 16.66 8.75 -6.82
CA THR A 153 17.76 8.53 -5.85
C THR A 153 19.03 9.30 -6.21
N GLU A 154 19.33 9.51 -7.51
CA GLU A 154 20.48 10.30 -7.95
C GLU A 154 20.25 11.79 -7.62
N LYS A 155 19.04 12.32 -7.85
CA LYS A 155 18.64 13.69 -7.42
C LYS A 155 18.65 13.87 -5.90
N ASP A 156 18.15 12.89 -5.13
CA ASP A 156 18.18 12.94 -3.66
C ASP A 156 19.63 12.88 -3.11
N GLN A 157 20.55 12.19 -3.79
CA GLN A 157 21.98 12.24 -3.46
C GLN A 157 22.61 13.59 -3.82
N GLU A 158 22.33 14.14 -5.00
CA GLU A 158 22.85 15.44 -5.42
C GLU A 158 22.39 16.56 -4.48
N LYS A 159 21.10 16.58 -4.11
CA LYS A 159 20.57 17.51 -3.11
C LYS A 159 21.33 17.41 -1.78
N ARG A 160 21.55 16.20 -1.24
CA ARG A 160 22.31 16.01 0.01
C ARG A 160 23.76 16.52 -0.09
N ARG A 161 24.40 16.42 -1.27
CA ARG A 161 25.74 17.00 -1.51
C ARG A 161 25.69 18.52 -1.51
N ALA A 162 24.69 19.12 -2.15
CA ALA A 162 24.49 20.57 -2.17
C ALA A 162 24.19 21.12 -0.75
N ASP A 163 23.29 20.48 0.00
CA ASP A 163 22.96 20.82 1.39
C ASP A 163 24.24 20.77 2.28
N SER A 164 25.08 19.73 2.12
CA SER A 164 26.34 19.60 2.85
C SER A 164 27.35 20.69 2.48
N ALA A 165 27.52 20.99 1.19
CA ALA A 165 28.41 22.06 0.72
C ALA A 165 27.95 23.45 1.21
N GLN A 166 26.64 23.70 1.27
CA GLN A 166 26.08 24.93 1.83
C GLN A 166 26.37 25.04 3.33
N VAL A 167 26.31 23.94 4.09
CA VAL A 167 26.69 23.93 5.52
C VAL A 167 28.18 24.22 5.71
N GLU A 168 29.06 23.71 4.84
CA GLU A 168 30.49 24.04 4.88
C GLU A 168 30.78 25.50 4.51
N LEU A 169 30.11 26.03 3.47
CA LEU A 169 30.22 27.44 3.08
C LEU A 169 29.72 28.37 4.21
N ASN A 170 28.62 28.03 4.88
CA ASN A 170 28.12 28.78 6.03
C ASN A 170 29.12 28.77 7.20
N ARG A 171 29.80 27.64 7.46
CA ARG A 171 30.88 27.55 8.46
C ARG A 171 32.09 28.40 8.08
N ALA A 172 32.50 28.37 6.81
CA ALA A 172 33.62 29.16 6.29
C ALA A 172 33.35 30.66 6.44
N ASN A 173 32.16 31.13 6.05
CA ASN A 173 31.72 32.51 6.25
C ASN A 173 31.75 32.89 7.74
N THR A 174 31.17 32.06 8.62
CA THR A 174 31.21 32.28 10.08
C THR A 174 32.64 32.39 10.64
N GLN A 175 33.63 31.75 10.00
CA GLN A 175 35.03 31.84 10.39
C GLN A 175 35.72 33.08 9.80
N ILE A 176 35.35 33.49 8.58
CA ILE A 176 35.78 34.76 7.96
C ILE A 176 35.29 35.94 8.81
N ASP A 177 34.02 35.96 9.20
CA ASP A 177 33.42 37.00 10.06
C ASP A 177 34.22 37.16 11.38
N ARG A 178 34.57 36.05 12.03
CA ARG A 178 35.39 36.05 13.25
C ARG A 178 36.79 36.60 13.03
N LEU A 179 37.43 36.23 11.92
CA LEU A 179 38.77 36.72 11.57
C LEU A 179 38.77 38.21 11.23
N GLN A 180 37.68 38.73 10.64
CA GLN A 180 37.52 40.17 10.42
C GLN A 180 37.29 40.93 11.74
N VAL A 181 36.47 40.41 12.65
CA VAL A 181 36.31 41.01 14.00
C VAL A 181 37.63 41.04 14.77
N GLU A 182 38.45 39.99 14.68
CA GLU A 182 39.76 39.97 15.34
C GLU A 182 40.78 40.90 14.66
N LEU A 183 40.74 41.01 13.33
CA LEU A 183 41.58 41.95 12.56
C LEU A 183 41.22 43.42 12.86
N ASP A 184 39.93 43.75 12.91
CA ASP A 184 39.45 45.09 13.29
C ASP A 184 39.86 45.42 14.74
N ARG A 185 39.84 44.42 15.64
CA ARG A 185 40.34 44.54 17.02
C ARG A 185 41.83 44.84 17.07
N GLU A 186 42.66 44.13 16.30
CA GLU A 186 44.11 44.37 16.23
C GLU A 186 44.44 45.73 15.59
N ILE A 187 43.72 46.14 14.55
CA ILE A 187 43.84 47.48 13.95
C ILE A 187 43.51 48.56 14.99
N GLN A 188 42.42 48.40 15.75
CA GLN A 188 42.05 49.34 16.81
C GLN A 188 43.08 49.42 17.95
N GLU A 189 43.69 48.29 18.32
CA GLU A 189 44.81 48.27 19.28
C GLU A 189 46.06 48.97 18.73
N LYS A 190 46.38 48.78 17.45
CA LYS A 190 47.53 49.42 16.79
C LYS A 190 47.37 50.94 16.64
N ASP A 191 46.18 51.44 16.28
CA ASP A 191 45.94 52.88 16.25
C ASP A 191 45.92 53.50 17.65
N GLN A 192 45.42 52.78 18.68
CA GLN A 192 45.58 53.22 20.08
C GLN A 192 47.05 53.29 20.52
N GLU A 193 47.86 52.27 20.19
CA GLU A 193 49.30 52.22 20.51
C GLU A 193 50.04 53.38 19.86
N LYS A 194 49.81 53.61 18.56
CA LYS A 194 50.33 54.72 17.76
C LYS A 194 49.90 56.09 18.30
N GLN A 195 48.66 56.23 18.76
CA GLN A 195 48.19 57.49 19.35
C GLN A 195 48.78 57.74 20.74
N ARG A 196 49.03 56.69 21.55
CA ARG A 196 49.81 56.79 22.79
C ARG A 196 51.27 57.17 22.52
N ALA A 197 51.88 56.62 21.46
CA ALA A 197 53.24 56.98 21.04
C ALA A 197 53.32 58.46 20.64
N ASN A 198 52.42 58.93 19.77
CA ASN A 198 52.34 60.35 19.38
C ASN A 198 52.21 61.29 20.59
N ASN A 199 51.29 60.98 21.51
CA ASN A 199 51.10 61.77 22.74
C ASN A 199 52.36 61.76 23.63
N THR A 200 53.10 60.65 23.66
CA THR A 200 54.35 60.51 24.43
C THR A 200 55.49 61.32 23.78
N GLU A 201 55.58 61.34 22.46
CA GLU A 201 56.50 62.25 21.75
C GLU A 201 56.17 63.72 22.02
N GLU A 202 54.88 64.10 21.99
CA GLU A 202 54.46 65.48 22.24
C GLU A 202 54.80 65.92 23.68
N LEU A 203 54.47 65.09 24.68
CA LEU A 203 54.87 65.32 26.07
C LEU A 203 56.40 65.41 26.21
N THR A 204 57.16 64.58 25.48
CA THR A 204 58.62 64.62 25.49
C THR A 204 59.14 65.93 24.89
N ARG A 205 58.56 66.41 23.78
CA ARG A 205 58.93 67.72 23.17
C ARG A 205 58.59 68.90 24.10
N ILE A 206 57.45 68.86 24.79
CA ILE A 206 57.06 69.89 25.77
C ILE A 206 58.05 69.89 26.94
N PHE A 207 58.40 68.72 27.47
CA PHE A 207 59.39 68.60 28.54
C PHE A 207 60.79 69.05 28.09
N GLN A 208 61.23 68.65 26.89
CA GLN A 208 62.48 69.09 26.27
C GLN A 208 62.54 70.62 26.19
N SER A 209 61.46 71.29 25.75
CA SER A 209 61.37 72.75 25.69
C SER A 209 61.38 73.41 27.07
N GLN A 210 60.76 72.78 28.09
CA GLN A 210 60.85 73.25 29.48
C GLN A 210 62.27 73.10 30.05
N VAL A 211 62.98 72.02 29.71
CA VAL A 211 64.40 71.84 30.08
C VAL A 211 65.26 72.89 29.36
N GLU A 212 65.08 73.13 28.07
CA GLU A 212 65.85 74.13 27.31
C GLU A 212 65.61 75.56 27.81
N THR A 213 64.36 75.93 28.07
CA THR A 213 64.02 77.25 28.64
C THR A 213 64.60 77.43 30.04
N THR A 214 64.40 76.48 30.96
CA THR A 214 65.00 76.56 32.31
C THR A 214 66.53 76.51 32.29
N GLN A 215 67.16 75.73 31.41
CA GLN A 215 68.61 75.74 31.19
C GLN A 215 69.09 77.12 30.70
N SER A 216 68.34 77.79 29.82
CA SER A 216 68.65 79.14 29.36
C SER A 216 68.48 80.19 30.47
N GLU A 217 67.48 80.04 31.35
CA GLU A 217 67.29 80.93 32.50
C GLU A 217 68.37 80.74 33.55
N VAL A 218 68.75 79.48 33.85
CA VAL A 218 69.90 79.16 34.72
C VAL A 218 71.19 79.74 34.14
N THR A 219 71.38 79.69 32.82
CA THR A 219 72.55 80.30 32.16
C THR A 219 72.52 81.83 32.27
N ARG A 220 71.37 82.47 32.03
CA ARG A 220 71.18 83.92 32.21
C ARG A 220 71.45 84.35 33.65
N LEU A 221 70.83 83.68 34.63
CA LEU A 221 71.01 83.97 36.06
C LEU A 221 72.45 83.72 36.51
N SER A 222 73.10 82.66 36.05
CA SER A 222 74.53 82.41 36.31
C SER A 222 75.42 83.52 35.74
N SER A 223 75.14 84.00 34.52
CA SER A 223 75.88 85.11 33.92
C SER A 223 75.68 86.44 34.68
N GLU A 224 74.47 86.71 35.18
CA GLU A 224 74.20 87.90 36.00
C GLU A 224 74.81 87.77 37.40
N VAL A 225 74.83 86.57 38.01
CA VAL A 225 75.56 86.30 39.27
C VAL A 225 77.06 86.47 39.08
N ALA A 226 77.64 86.01 37.97
CA ALA A 226 79.05 86.23 37.65
C ALA A 226 79.37 87.73 37.49
N ARG A 227 78.52 88.48 36.78
CA ARG A 227 78.61 89.93 36.62
C ARG A 227 78.47 90.68 37.95
N LEU A 228 77.53 90.28 38.81
CA LEU A 228 77.32 90.85 40.14
C LEU A 228 78.51 90.56 41.06
N ASN A 229 79.09 89.35 41.01
CA ASN A 229 80.34 89.03 41.72
C ASN A 229 81.54 89.85 41.22
N GLN A 230 81.62 90.12 39.91
CA GLN A 230 82.66 90.97 39.32
C GLN A 230 82.52 92.45 39.74
N GLU A 231 81.27 92.93 39.90
CA GLU A 231 80.97 94.25 40.47
C GLU A 231 81.20 94.29 42.01
N LEU A 232 81.04 93.16 42.71
CA LEU A 232 81.40 93.00 44.12
C LEU A 232 82.92 93.09 44.31
N GLN A 233 83.70 92.36 43.51
CA GLN A 233 85.17 92.42 43.50
C GLN A 233 85.71 93.82 43.13
N ARG A 234 84.96 94.62 42.36
CA ARG A 234 85.29 96.05 42.13
C ARG A 234 85.15 96.92 43.38
N ARG A 235 84.29 96.54 44.33
CA ARG A 235 83.98 97.31 45.54
C ARG A 235 84.87 96.94 46.73
N GLU A 236 85.53 95.79 46.72
CA GLU A 236 86.45 95.33 47.78
C GLU A 236 87.85 95.96 47.72
N THR A 237 87.95 97.26 47.41
CA THR A 237 89.22 98.00 47.22
C THR A 237 89.50 99.07 48.29
N VAL A 238 88.90 98.96 49.49
CA VAL A 238 89.24 99.78 50.68
C VAL A 238 89.24 98.92 51.96
N PRO A 239 90.28 98.96 52.83
CA PRO A 239 90.41 98.06 53.98
C PRO A 239 90.07 98.66 55.36
N SER A 240 89.72 97.79 56.32
CA SER A 240 89.83 97.98 57.80
C SER A 240 88.87 98.99 58.48
N THR A 241 88.39 98.85 59.73
CA THR A 241 88.45 97.76 60.76
C THR A 241 87.44 98.01 61.91
N LEU A 242 87.09 96.93 62.64
CA LEU A 242 86.70 96.86 64.09
C LEU A 242 85.30 97.28 64.62
N LEU A 243 84.73 96.36 65.43
CA LEU A 243 83.77 96.50 66.55
C LEU A 243 82.30 96.86 66.20
N ALA A 244 81.27 96.40 66.95
CA ALA A 244 81.23 95.72 68.25
C ALA A 244 80.20 94.55 68.36
N GLN A 245 80.17 93.88 69.52
CA GLN A 245 79.42 92.64 69.84
C GLN A 245 77.93 92.88 70.19
N VAL A 246 77.05 91.87 70.02
CA VAL A 246 76.06 91.41 71.05
C VAL A 246 75.72 89.90 70.90
N GLN A 247 75.90 89.19 72.01
CA GLN A 247 75.38 87.91 72.57
C GLN A 247 74.39 86.96 71.81
N GLN A 248 74.72 85.64 71.88
CA GLN A 248 73.99 84.40 72.28
C GLN A 248 72.43 84.45 72.50
N ILE A 249 71.60 83.39 72.43
CA ILE A 249 71.68 81.89 72.49
C ILE A 249 70.44 81.31 71.69
N PRO A 250 69.96 80.04 71.83
CA PRO A 250 70.54 78.70 71.63
C PRO A 250 69.92 77.92 70.43
N VAL A 251 70.37 76.67 70.21
CA VAL A 251 69.82 75.72 69.21
C VAL A 251 68.52 75.05 69.72
N PRO A 252 67.55 74.75 68.83
CA PRO A 252 67.09 73.36 68.74
C PRO A 252 67.03 72.80 67.30
N ASN A 253 67.35 71.51 67.19
CA ASN A 253 67.22 70.69 65.98
C ASN A 253 65.85 69.98 66.00
N PRO A 254 65.25 69.64 64.84
CA PRO A 254 64.63 68.33 64.73
C PRO A 254 65.14 67.51 63.54
N LYS A 255 65.51 66.25 63.82
CA LYS A 255 65.64 65.18 62.81
C LYS A 255 64.23 64.58 62.50
N PRO A 256 64.07 63.34 61.99
CA PRO A 256 63.34 63.16 60.73
C PRO A 256 62.02 62.37 60.91
N LYS A 257 61.37 62.05 59.79
CA LYS A 257 60.43 60.91 59.74
C LYS A 257 60.72 60.00 58.55
N GLN A 258 61.41 58.89 58.83
CA GLN A 258 61.19 57.60 58.16
C GLN A 258 60.32 56.73 59.07
N THR A 259 59.47 55.88 58.48
CA THR A 259 58.80 54.65 58.98
C THR A 259 57.63 54.42 57.99
N LEU A 260 57.56 53.43 57.10
CA LEU A 260 57.94 51.99 57.08
C LEU A 260 56.87 51.07 57.75
N LEU A 261 56.81 49.81 57.30
CA LEU A 261 55.75 48.77 57.47
C LEU A 261 54.68 48.84 56.35
N GLN A 262 54.48 47.87 55.44
CA GLN A 262 55.10 46.55 55.18
C GLN A 262 54.90 45.45 56.25
N ILE A 263 55.05 44.16 55.85
CA ILE A 263 54.70 42.88 56.54
C ILE A 263 53.22 42.49 56.25
N THR A 264 52.88 41.55 55.33
CA THR A 264 52.99 40.05 55.35
C THR A 264 52.27 39.40 56.55
N SER A 265 51.55 38.27 56.51
CA SER A 265 51.44 37.16 55.56
C SER A 265 50.10 36.40 55.72
N SER A 266 49.87 35.34 54.94
CA SER A 266 48.87 34.27 55.19
C SER A 266 49.09 33.60 56.58
N PRO A 267 48.09 32.90 57.20
CA PRO A 267 47.61 31.60 56.69
C PRO A 267 46.10 31.24 56.87
N GLN A 268 45.55 30.62 55.81
CA GLN A 268 44.75 29.38 55.75
C GLN A 268 44.17 28.71 57.03
N ALA A 269 42.85 28.41 57.00
CA ALA A 269 42.24 27.15 57.50
C ALA A 269 40.80 26.95 56.94
N THR A 270 40.37 25.69 56.75
CA THR A 270 38.99 25.25 56.36
C THR A 270 38.34 24.41 57.49
N PRO A 271 37.06 23.99 57.39
CA PRO A 271 36.67 22.70 56.76
C PRO A 271 35.54 22.82 55.70
N VAL A 272 35.33 21.93 54.69
CA VAL A 272 34.78 20.53 54.63
C VAL A 272 33.34 20.44 55.19
N GLU A 273 32.28 19.82 54.61
CA GLU A 273 31.98 18.70 53.66
C GLU A 273 31.02 19.15 52.50
N GLU A 274 30.86 18.56 51.30
CA GLU A 274 30.49 17.18 50.83
C GLU A 274 28.98 16.80 51.06
N GLU A 275 28.24 16.05 50.22
CA GLU A 275 28.58 15.20 49.05
C GLU A 275 27.42 14.90 48.01
N LYS A 276 27.79 14.65 46.74
CA LYS A 276 27.28 13.68 45.68
C LYS A 276 25.78 13.41 45.28
N LYS A 277 25.61 13.29 43.93
CA LYS A 277 24.86 12.27 43.11
C LYS A 277 23.31 12.13 43.20
N SER A 278 22.56 11.53 42.24
CA SER A 278 22.77 11.21 40.79
C SER A 278 21.49 10.68 40.08
N GLU A 279 21.41 10.88 38.74
CA GLU A 279 20.83 9.98 37.70
C GLU A 279 19.30 9.76 37.51
N ILE A 280 18.92 9.63 36.22
CA ILE A 280 17.77 8.87 35.62
C ILE A 280 16.34 9.44 35.84
N LYS A 281 15.44 9.57 34.84
CA LYS A 281 15.47 9.46 33.34
C LYS A 281 14.18 10.06 32.71
N ASP A 282 14.20 10.28 31.38
CA ASP A 282 13.11 10.23 30.34
C ASP A 282 11.74 10.95 30.56
N ASP A 283 11.00 11.45 29.53
CA ASP A 283 11.14 11.36 28.07
C ASP A 283 10.48 12.54 27.30
N LYS A 284 10.84 12.72 26.01
CA LYS A 284 10.05 13.29 24.85
C LYS A 284 9.47 14.75 24.90
N GLU A 285 9.74 15.68 23.96
CA GLU A 285 9.51 15.80 22.47
C GLU A 285 8.29 16.72 22.14
N THR A 286 8.22 17.60 21.11
CA THR A 286 9.22 18.26 20.21
C THR A 286 8.59 19.47 19.45
N LYS A 287 9.39 20.51 19.11
CA LYS A 287 9.19 21.54 18.04
C LYS A 287 7.94 22.45 18.13
N GLY A 288 7.84 23.61 17.45
CA GLY A 288 8.72 24.32 16.50
C GLY A 288 7.96 24.76 15.22
N GLU A 289 8.24 25.83 14.48
CA GLU A 289 9.25 26.92 14.52
C GLU A 289 8.62 28.25 13.94
N SER A 290 9.33 29.39 13.79
CA SER A 290 8.73 30.75 13.64
C SER A 290 9.28 31.70 12.54
N LYS A 291 8.44 32.63 12.02
CA LYS A 291 8.79 33.96 11.42
C LYS A 291 7.55 34.82 11.12
N ASP A 292 7.73 36.11 10.81
CA ASP A 292 6.65 37.12 10.70
C ASP A 292 6.91 38.15 9.58
N LYS A 293 5.84 38.51 8.82
CA LYS A 293 5.59 39.69 7.94
C LYS A 293 6.64 40.12 6.86
N ASP A 294 6.28 40.67 5.70
CA ASP A 294 5.01 41.19 5.12
C ASP A 294 5.11 41.07 3.55
N LYS A 295 4.24 41.53 2.63
CA LYS A 295 3.14 42.51 2.61
C LYS A 295 2.22 42.37 1.36
N GLU A 296 1.03 43.01 1.41
CA GLU A 296 0.24 43.66 0.33
C GLU A 296 -0.30 42.88 -0.92
N GLU A 297 -1.62 42.61 -0.85
CA GLU A 297 -2.69 43.08 -1.79
C GLU A 297 -3.38 42.12 -2.78
N VAL A 298 -4.71 42.33 -2.90
CA VAL A 298 -5.67 41.97 -3.96
C VAL A 298 -6.49 40.65 -3.84
N LYS A 299 -7.78 40.87 -3.49
CA LYS A 299 -9.02 40.10 -3.76
C LYS A 299 -9.39 38.88 -2.91
N ASP A 300 -10.45 39.12 -2.13
CA ASP A 300 -11.36 38.16 -1.53
C ASP A 300 -12.49 37.80 -2.52
N ASP A 301 -13.01 36.57 -2.45
CA ASP A 301 -14.31 36.13 -2.99
C ASP A 301 -15.10 35.48 -1.83
N ASP A 302 -16.00 36.25 -1.20
CA ASP A 302 -16.97 35.75 -0.20
C ASP A 302 -18.25 35.31 -0.90
N GLU A 303 -18.65 34.03 -0.80
CA GLU A 303 -20.07 33.66 -0.92
C GLU A 303 -20.40 32.34 -0.18
N ASP A 304 -21.02 32.46 0.99
CA ASP A 304 -21.69 31.34 1.69
C ASP A 304 -23.01 31.84 2.29
N ILE A 305 -24.12 31.63 1.57
CA ILE A 305 -25.48 31.94 2.04
C ILE A 305 -26.41 30.76 1.78
N SER A 306 -26.88 30.16 2.86
CA SER A 306 -27.88 29.09 2.84
C SER A 306 -29.21 29.51 2.18
N GLY A 307 -29.70 28.67 1.26
CA GLY A 307 -31.04 28.73 0.67
C GLY A 307 -31.68 27.34 0.67
N ASN A 308 -32.97 27.23 1.01
CA ASN A 308 -33.57 25.96 1.45
C ASN A 308 -34.79 25.55 0.59
N VAL A 309 -35.01 24.22 0.50
CA VAL A 309 -36.19 23.53 -0.08
C VAL A 309 -36.46 23.74 -1.58
N ASP A 310 -36.27 22.70 -2.39
CA ASP A 310 -37.44 21.95 -2.91
C ASP A 310 -37.11 20.51 -3.35
N ASN A 311 -38.14 19.67 -3.50
CA ASN A 311 -38.06 18.21 -3.47
C ASN A 311 -38.58 17.52 -4.74
N VAL A 312 -37.69 16.92 -5.54
CA VAL A 312 -38.07 15.93 -6.57
C VAL A 312 -37.17 14.70 -6.49
N SER A 313 -37.72 13.60 -5.96
CA SER A 313 -37.04 12.31 -5.86
C SER A 313 -36.79 11.66 -7.23
N LYS A 314 -35.52 11.37 -7.54
CA LYS A 314 -35.14 10.31 -8.49
C LYS A 314 -34.43 9.19 -7.75
N LYS A 315 -35.20 8.19 -7.28
CA LYS A 315 -34.64 6.92 -6.79
C LYS A 315 -34.04 6.15 -7.97
N SER A 316 -32.74 6.34 -8.23
CA SER A 316 -31.93 5.35 -8.92
C SER A 316 -31.86 4.09 -8.07
N VAL A 317 -32.57 3.03 -8.48
CA VAL A 317 -32.46 1.72 -7.85
C VAL A 317 -31.10 1.14 -8.23
N VAL A 318 -30.11 1.35 -7.37
CA VAL A 318 -28.81 0.67 -7.47
C VAL A 318 -29.07 -0.82 -7.29
N LYS A 319 -28.99 -1.58 -8.39
CA LYS A 319 -28.78 -3.02 -8.29
C LYS A 319 -27.45 -3.20 -7.56
N LYS A 320 -27.43 -3.95 -6.45
CA LYS A 320 -26.18 -4.56 -6.01
C LYS A 320 -25.68 -5.44 -7.16
N VAL A 321 -24.43 -5.25 -7.54
CA VAL A 321 -23.69 -6.19 -8.37
C VAL A 321 -22.99 -7.12 -7.39
N ASP A 322 -23.14 -8.43 -7.59
CA ASP A 322 -22.44 -9.43 -6.78
C ASP A 322 -20.97 -9.50 -7.23
N GLN A 323 -20.20 -8.49 -6.82
CA GLN A 323 -18.76 -8.42 -7.05
C GLN A 323 -18.07 -9.42 -6.11
N PHE A 324 -17.54 -10.49 -6.69
CA PHE A 324 -16.63 -11.41 -6.03
C PHE A 324 -15.24 -10.75 -5.99
N PRO A 325 -14.70 -10.38 -4.82
CA PRO A 325 -13.35 -9.82 -4.73
C PRO A 325 -12.27 -10.88 -5.03
N PRO A 326 -10.99 -10.49 -5.20
CA PRO A 326 -9.89 -11.44 -5.13
C PRO A 326 -9.79 -12.05 -3.71
N GLY A 327 -9.04 -13.13 -3.56
CA GLY A 327 -8.82 -13.79 -2.27
C GLY A 327 -8.21 -15.17 -2.37
N ARG A 328 -8.11 -15.85 -1.22
CA ARG A 328 -7.68 -17.24 -1.09
C ARG A 328 -8.88 -18.18 -0.98
N ILE A 329 -8.75 -19.37 -1.56
CA ILE A 329 -9.65 -20.49 -1.36
C ILE A 329 -8.85 -21.58 -0.65
N GLU A 330 -9.30 -22.02 0.52
CA GLU A 330 -8.78 -23.20 1.19
C GLU A 330 -9.72 -24.38 0.96
N VAL A 331 -9.19 -25.50 0.46
CA VAL A 331 -9.94 -26.74 0.21
C VAL A 331 -9.34 -27.86 1.05
N LYS A 332 -10.12 -28.47 1.94
CA LYS A 332 -9.68 -29.56 2.81
C LYS A 332 -10.50 -30.81 2.55
N ILE A 333 -9.86 -31.91 2.17
CA ILE A 333 -10.55 -33.19 1.94
C ILE A 333 -10.60 -33.97 3.25
N LEU A 334 -11.80 -34.20 3.77
CA LEU A 334 -12.05 -34.84 5.07
C LEU A 334 -12.29 -36.34 4.94
N SER A 335 -12.95 -36.79 3.86
CA SER A 335 -13.20 -38.20 3.61
C SER A 335 -13.39 -38.50 2.13
N LEU A 336 -12.79 -39.59 1.64
CA LEU A 336 -12.97 -40.13 0.31
C LEU A 336 -13.42 -41.59 0.43
N LYS A 337 -14.52 -41.98 -0.22
CA LYS A 337 -15.08 -43.34 -0.16
C LYS A 337 -15.55 -43.77 -1.54
N ARG A 338 -15.14 -44.96 -1.99
CA ARG A 338 -15.63 -45.59 -3.22
C ARG A 338 -16.91 -46.37 -2.94
N ASN A 339 -17.79 -46.49 -3.95
CA ASN A 339 -19.12 -47.10 -3.83
C ASN A 339 -19.15 -48.56 -4.35
N ASP A 340 -17.99 -49.20 -4.52
CA ASP A 340 -17.84 -50.51 -5.19
C ASP A 340 -18.15 -51.73 -4.30
N GLY A 341 -18.67 -51.51 -3.09
CA GLY A 341 -19.02 -52.56 -2.13
C GLY A 341 -17.84 -53.28 -1.48
N LYS A 342 -16.59 -52.85 -1.70
CA LYS A 342 -15.41 -53.44 -1.05
C LYS A 342 -15.11 -52.76 0.29
N ASP A 343 -15.93 -53.04 1.29
CA ASP A 343 -15.73 -52.62 2.70
C ASP A 343 -14.51 -53.31 3.36
N LYS A 344 -13.29 -53.04 2.85
CA LYS A 344 -12.01 -53.56 3.38
C LYS A 344 -10.85 -52.57 3.29
N GLY A 345 -11.01 -51.41 3.94
CA GLY A 345 -9.90 -50.67 4.59
C GLY A 345 -8.95 -49.87 3.71
N THR A 346 -8.69 -50.27 2.47
CA THR A 346 -7.86 -49.54 1.50
C THR A 346 -8.59 -49.50 0.16
N SER A 347 -9.45 -48.50 -0.02
CA SER A 347 -9.78 -48.05 -1.38
C SER A 347 -8.52 -47.40 -1.92
N ASN A 348 -7.93 -47.97 -2.97
CA ASN A 348 -6.73 -47.46 -3.63
C ASN A 348 -7.11 -46.25 -4.50
N ALA A 349 -7.74 -45.23 -3.92
CA ALA A 349 -8.29 -44.09 -4.64
C ALA A 349 -7.82 -42.78 -4.02
N PHE A 350 -7.44 -41.83 -4.86
CA PHE A 350 -7.09 -40.47 -4.43
C PHE A 350 -7.99 -39.44 -5.09
N ALA A 351 -8.05 -38.26 -4.48
CA ALA A 351 -8.69 -37.11 -5.06
C ALA A 351 -7.63 -36.17 -5.66
N GLN A 352 -7.90 -35.70 -6.88
CA GLN A 352 -7.14 -34.62 -7.52
C GLN A 352 -8.03 -33.37 -7.55
N ILE A 353 -7.56 -32.27 -7.00
CA ILE A 353 -8.20 -30.96 -6.98
C ILE A 353 -7.56 -30.12 -8.08
N LEU A 354 -8.38 -29.58 -8.98
CA LEU A 354 -7.93 -28.74 -10.09
C LEU A 354 -8.67 -27.42 -10.03
N TYR A 355 -7.90 -26.34 -10.05
CA TYR A 355 -8.45 -24.99 -9.99
C TYR A 355 -7.55 -23.97 -10.69
N ALA A 356 -8.12 -23.18 -11.60
CA ALA A 356 -7.43 -22.13 -12.36
C ALA A 356 -6.14 -22.54 -13.13
N GLY A 357 -5.89 -23.85 -13.29
CA GLY A 357 -4.67 -24.40 -13.89
C GLY A 357 -3.63 -24.90 -12.88
N GLU A 358 -3.86 -24.71 -11.57
CA GLU A 358 -3.16 -25.46 -10.52
C GLU A 358 -3.81 -26.84 -10.31
N GLU A 359 -2.98 -27.85 -10.04
CA GLU A 359 -3.42 -29.20 -9.69
C GLU A 359 -2.74 -29.64 -8.38
N LYS A 360 -3.52 -30.21 -7.45
CA LYS A 360 -3.05 -30.74 -6.14
C LYS A 360 -3.76 -32.05 -5.86
N ASN A 361 -3.15 -32.98 -5.13
CA ASN A 361 -3.68 -34.33 -4.99
C ASN A 361 -3.50 -34.93 -3.58
N THR A 362 -4.35 -35.90 -3.22
CA THR A 362 -4.29 -36.61 -1.93
C THR A 362 -3.44 -37.89 -1.97
N ARG A 363 -2.64 -38.12 -3.02
CA ARG A 363 -1.66 -39.22 -3.14
C ARG A 363 -0.32 -38.81 -2.51
N ASP A 364 0.08 -37.55 -2.70
CA ASP A 364 1.31 -36.97 -2.13
C ASP A 364 1.10 -36.48 -0.69
N ASP A 365 0.12 -35.60 -0.45
CA ASP A 365 -0.10 -34.96 0.86
C ASP A 365 -1.09 -35.72 1.77
N GLY A 366 -1.92 -36.61 1.20
CA GLY A 366 -2.88 -37.44 1.94
C GLY A 366 -4.27 -36.82 2.16
N ILE A 367 -5.13 -37.54 2.91
CA ILE A 367 -6.47 -37.07 3.31
C ILE A 367 -6.37 -36.37 4.67
N GLY A 368 -6.96 -35.18 4.76
CA GLY A 368 -6.95 -34.36 5.96
C GLY A 368 -6.12 -33.08 5.84
N GLU A 369 -5.32 -32.92 4.78
CA GLU A 369 -4.54 -31.69 4.54
C GLU A 369 -5.35 -30.58 3.85
N THR A 370 -4.85 -29.34 3.98
CA THR A 370 -5.48 -28.13 3.44
C THR A 370 -4.73 -27.66 2.18
N TYR A 371 -5.46 -27.57 1.07
CA TYR A 371 -4.98 -27.15 -0.23
C TYR A 371 -5.41 -25.70 -0.51
N GLU A 372 -4.47 -24.77 -0.45
CA GLU A 372 -4.72 -23.34 -0.76
C GLU A 372 -4.69 -23.07 -2.27
N PHE A 373 -5.53 -22.16 -2.75
CA PHE A 373 -5.54 -21.67 -4.13
C PHE A 373 -5.81 -20.16 -4.19
N ASN A 374 -5.28 -19.46 -5.19
CA ASN A 374 -5.51 -18.03 -5.39
C ASN A 374 -6.68 -17.76 -6.35
N PHE A 375 -7.60 -16.88 -5.95
CA PHE A 375 -8.73 -16.44 -6.76
C PHE A 375 -8.59 -14.96 -7.13
N LEU A 376 -8.66 -14.66 -8.43
CA LEU A 376 -8.35 -13.33 -8.96
C LEU A 376 -9.56 -12.36 -9.01
N GLY A 377 -10.75 -12.83 -8.64
CA GLY A 377 -11.96 -11.98 -8.52
C GLY A 377 -12.58 -11.48 -9.84
N GLY A 378 -13.67 -10.72 -9.71
CA GLY A 378 -14.32 -9.97 -10.79
C GLY A 378 -15.46 -10.69 -11.51
N GLU A 379 -16.11 -9.99 -12.47
CA GLU A 379 -17.25 -10.54 -13.22
C GLU A 379 -16.85 -11.72 -14.14
N GLN A 380 -15.72 -11.59 -14.85
CA GLN A 380 -15.18 -12.63 -15.76
C GLN A 380 -13.84 -13.24 -15.30
N GLY A 381 -13.26 -12.82 -14.17
CA GLY A 381 -12.02 -13.38 -13.65
C GLY A 381 -12.22 -14.61 -12.77
N GLY A 382 -11.32 -15.59 -12.94
CA GLY A 382 -11.27 -16.85 -12.20
C GLY A 382 -12.35 -17.88 -12.58
N ASP A 383 -12.00 -19.17 -12.55
CA ASP A 383 -13.01 -20.22 -12.51
C ASP A 383 -13.82 -20.09 -11.22
N LYS A 384 -15.13 -20.35 -11.28
CA LYS A 384 -16.05 -20.25 -10.14
C LYS A 384 -16.47 -21.64 -9.65
N THR A 385 -15.71 -22.65 -10.09
CA THR A 385 -15.84 -24.08 -9.80
C THR A 385 -14.48 -24.65 -9.43
N ILE A 386 -14.39 -25.33 -8.29
CA ILE A 386 -13.29 -26.26 -8.00
C ILE A 386 -13.68 -27.58 -8.67
N LYS A 387 -12.86 -28.10 -9.59
CA LYS A 387 -13.07 -29.44 -10.15
C LYS A 387 -12.32 -30.43 -9.26
N VAL A 388 -13.03 -31.40 -8.68
CA VAL A 388 -12.40 -32.54 -8.01
C VAL A 388 -12.61 -33.79 -8.86
N GLN A 389 -11.55 -34.57 -9.05
CA GLN A 389 -11.55 -35.84 -9.76
C GLN A 389 -11.21 -36.96 -8.76
N MET A 390 -11.83 -38.12 -8.94
CA MET A 390 -11.46 -39.34 -8.23
C MET A 390 -10.75 -40.27 -9.21
N TRP A 391 -9.58 -40.73 -8.80
CA TRP A 391 -8.70 -41.60 -9.57
C TRP A 391 -8.49 -42.92 -8.83
N ASP A 392 -8.39 -44.03 -9.55
CA ASP A 392 -7.99 -45.33 -9.03
C ASP A 392 -6.48 -45.52 -9.23
N ILE A 393 -5.79 -45.84 -8.15
CA ILE A 393 -4.36 -46.18 -8.12
C ILE A 393 -4.21 -47.62 -8.53
N VAL A 394 -3.52 -47.85 -9.65
CA VAL A 394 -3.07 -49.18 -10.03
C VAL A 394 -1.72 -49.47 -9.37
N ASP A 395 -1.56 -50.67 -8.80
CA ASP A 395 -0.35 -51.08 -8.07
C ASP A 395 0.75 -51.67 -8.99
N ASP A 396 0.47 -51.87 -10.28
CA ASP A 396 1.41 -52.39 -11.30
C ASP A 396 2.00 -51.24 -12.14
N ASP A 397 3.33 -51.16 -12.23
CA ASP A 397 4.09 -50.09 -12.92
C ASP A 397 3.82 -49.94 -14.44
N ASP A 398 3.09 -50.90 -15.05
CA ASP A 398 2.77 -50.95 -16.49
C ASP A 398 1.35 -50.42 -16.83
N GLU A 399 0.52 -50.05 -15.85
CA GLU A 399 -0.84 -49.49 -16.07
C GLU A 399 -0.99 -48.05 -15.53
N GLU A 400 -1.70 -47.18 -16.27
CA GLU A 400 -1.94 -45.78 -15.88
C GLU A 400 -3.15 -45.67 -14.91
N ASP A 401 -3.08 -44.78 -13.90
CA ASP A 401 -4.19 -44.48 -12.99
C ASP A 401 -5.49 -44.15 -13.77
N GLU A 402 -6.65 -44.76 -13.45
CA GLU A 402 -7.91 -44.49 -14.17
C GLU A 402 -8.73 -43.38 -13.49
N GLN A 403 -9.17 -42.37 -14.25
CA GLN A 403 -10.03 -41.28 -13.76
C GLN A 403 -11.49 -41.74 -13.59
N ILE A 404 -11.77 -42.51 -12.54
CA ILE A 404 -13.06 -43.18 -12.30
C ILE A 404 -14.25 -42.23 -12.04
N GLY A 405 -14.05 -40.98 -11.60
CA GLY A 405 -15.15 -40.01 -11.43
C GLY A 405 -14.73 -38.54 -11.39
N SER A 406 -15.71 -37.63 -11.48
CA SER A 406 -15.48 -36.19 -11.25
C SER A 406 -16.71 -35.44 -10.72
N ILE A 407 -16.46 -34.28 -10.10
CA ILE A 407 -17.47 -33.37 -9.57
C ILE A 407 -17.00 -31.91 -9.67
N GLY A 408 -17.93 -30.99 -9.92
CA GLY A 408 -17.71 -29.55 -9.83
C GLY A 408 -18.34 -28.97 -8.55
N VAL A 409 -17.57 -28.20 -7.79
CA VAL A 409 -18.00 -27.58 -6.52
C VAL A 409 -17.93 -26.06 -6.70
N SER A 410 -19.06 -25.33 -6.61
CA SER A 410 -19.02 -23.88 -6.86
C SER A 410 -18.59 -23.11 -5.63
N ILE A 411 -17.56 -22.27 -5.79
CA ILE A 411 -17.01 -21.41 -4.72
C ILE A 411 -18.06 -20.43 -4.19
N LYS A 412 -19.08 -20.10 -4.99
CA LYS A 412 -20.23 -19.28 -4.60
C LYS A 412 -20.98 -19.79 -3.36
N GLU A 413 -20.91 -21.09 -3.08
CA GLU A 413 -21.60 -21.71 -1.95
C GLU A 413 -20.87 -21.47 -0.60
N PHE A 414 -19.61 -21.03 -0.64
CA PHE A 414 -18.70 -20.91 0.52
C PHE A 414 -18.30 -19.45 0.83
N LEU A 415 -19.05 -18.49 0.29
CA LEU A 415 -18.72 -17.06 0.37
C LEU A 415 -18.66 -16.58 1.84
N ASN A 416 -17.46 -16.19 2.27
CA ASN A 416 -17.15 -15.67 3.61
C ASN A 416 -17.56 -16.61 4.77
N ASN A 417 -17.65 -17.92 4.52
CA ASN A 417 -18.01 -18.89 5.57
C ASN A 417 -17.46 -20.29 5.28
N ARG A 418 -16.58 -20.78 6.15
CA ARG A 418 -16.13 -22.18 6.22
C ARG A 418 -17.34 -23.12 6.27
N SER A 419 -17.46 -24.05 5.33
CA SER A 419 -18.50 -25.08 5.43
C SER A 419 -18.11 -26.41 4.79
N THR A 420 -18.62 -27.49 5.38
CA THR A 420 -18.45 -28.86 4.92
C THR A 420 -19.57 -29.24 3.95
N LYS A 421 -19.20 -29.84 2.82
CA LYS A 421 -20.12 -30.34 1.80
C LYS A 421 -19.80 -31.81 1.50
N THR A 422 -20.80 -32.68 1.65
CA THR A 422 -20.72 -34.04 1.12
C THR A 422 -21.25 -34.04 -0.31
N VAL A 423 -20.45 -34.53 -1.26
CA VAL A 423 -20.82 -34.68 -2.68
C VAL A 423 -20.66 -36.13 -3.13
N GLN A 424 -21.42 -36.54 -4.13
CA GLN A 424 -21.28 -37.85 -4.78
C GLN A 424 -20.54 -37.66 -6.10
N PHE A 425 -19.58 -38.54 -6.37
CA PHE A 425 -18.91 -38.59 -7.67
C PHE A 425 -19.81 -39.29 -8.68
N ILE A 426 -20.05 -38.60 -9.80
CA ILE A 426 -20.58 -39.23 -11.00
C ILE A 426 -19.39 -39.82 -11.77
N GLY A 427 -19.53 -41.06 -12.20
CA GLY A 427 -18.47 -41.78 -12.88
C GLY A 427 -18.10 -41.20 -14.25
N SER A 428 -16.88 -41.49 -14.70
CA SER A 428 -16.35 -41.14 -16.01
C SER A 428 -16.08 -42.38 -16.87
N GLY A 429 -15.82 -42.19 -18.17
CA GLY A 429 -15.46 -43.27 -19.07
C GLY A 429 -16.52 -44.39 -19.11
N ASN A 430 -16.11 -45.60 -18.74
CA ASN A 430 -16.97 -46.78 -18.70
C ASN A 430 -18.06 -46.73 -17.60
N LEU A 431 -17.90 -45.88 -16.59
CA LEU A 431 -18.81 -45.73 -15.44
C LEU A 431 -19.71 -44.49 -15.57
N TYR A 432 -19.84 -43.93 -16.78
CA TYR A 432 -20.52 -42.65 -16.99
C TYR A 432 -21.99 -42.65 -16.51
N GLY A 433 -22.27 -41.79 -15.53
CA GLY A 433 -23.61 -41.63 -14.95
C GLY A 433 -23.87 -42.47 -13.69
N GLU A 434 -22.98 -43.38 -13.31
CA GLU A 434 -23.09 -44.15 -12.07
C GLU A 434 -22.55 -43.36 -10.86
N ASN A 435 -23.06 -43.66 -9.66
CA ASN A 435 -22.47 -43.15 -8.41
C ASN A 435 -21.28 -44.06 -8.04
N VAL A 436 -20.07 -43.57 -8.28
CA VAL A 436 -18.82 -44.31 -8.04
C VAL A 436 -18.23 -44.07 -6.65
N GLY A 437 -18.71 -43.08 -5.90
CA GLY A 437 -18.18 -42.73 -4.58
C GLY A 437 -18.75 -41.46 -3.96
N SER A 438 -18.33 -41.17 -2.74
CA SER A 438 -18.64 -39.93 -2.01
C SER A 438 -17.38 -39.25 -1.50
N LEU A 439 -17.36 -37.92 -1.64
CA LEU A 439 -16.33 -37.03 -1.11
C LEU A 439 -16.95 -36.13 -0.05
N GLU A 440 -16.32 -36.05 1.12
CA GLU A 440 -16.59 -35.05 2.13
C GLU A 440 -15.44 -34.05 2.11
N LEU A 441 -15.76 -32.81 1.76
CA LEU A 441 -14.80 -31.71 1.60
C LEU A 441 -15.27 -30.50 2.41
N GLU A 442 -14.32 -29.73 2.93
CA GLU A 442 -14.54 -28.46 3.60
C GLU A 442 -13.88 -27.38 2.74
N VAL A 443 -14.61 -26.29 2.47
CA VAL A 443 -14.07 -25.14 1.73
C VAL A 443 -14.31 -23.87 2.52
N GLU A 444 -13.30 -23.01 2.52
CA GLU A 444 -13.32 -21.67 3.10
C GLU A 444 -12.80 -20.68 2.06
N TYR A 445 -13.56 -19.62 1.83
CA TYR A 445 -13.14 -18.51 0.96
C TYR A 445 -12.84 -17.28 1.82
N ILE A 446 -11.60 -16.81 1.71
CA ILE A 446 -11.02 -15.70 2.46
C ILE A 446 -10.77 -14.57 1.45
N PRO A 447 -11.54 -13.47 1.45
CA PRO A 447 -11.26 -12.33 0.57
C PRO A 447 -9.95 -11.64 0.96
N ASP A 448 -9.29 -11.01 0.00
CA ASP A 448 -8.19 -10.07 0.30
C ASP A 448 -8.76 -8.75 0.90
N ASP A 449 -8.05 -8.15 1.86
CA ASP A 449 -8.40 -6.91 2.59
C ASP A 449 -8.24 -5.61 1.75
#